data_AF-A0A9E5AQL5-F1
#
_entry.id   AF-A0A9E5AQL5-F1
#
_cell.length_a   1.000
_cell.length_b   1.000
_cell.length_c   1.000
_cell.angle_alpha   90.00
_cell.angle_beta   90.00
_cell.angle_gamma   90.00
#
_symmetry.space_group_name_H-M   'P 1'
#
loop_
_entity.id
_entity.type
_entity.pdbx_description
1 polymer ?
#
loop_
_entity_poly.entity_id
_entity_poly.type
_entity_poly.pdbx_seq_one_letter_code
_entity_poly.pdbx_strand_id
1 'polypeptide(L)'
;MRIADYHLFWLAENEDFWYRANQAPVGVPARRDVTGGSGSFVGSELDLTVTWTACKYTKVQGGYSHFFAGDFVRDTTGTNNGKDDADFLYVQTTLSF
;
A
#
# COMPACT_ATOMS: atom_id res chain seq x y z
N MET A 1 21.68 -2.38 3.80
CA MET A 1 20.50 -2.79 4.59
C MET A 1 19.53 -3.50 3.66
N ARG A 2 18.95 -4.62 4.09
CA ARG A 2 17.94 -5.36 3.34
C ARG A 2 16.80 -5.64 4.31
N ILE A 3 15.60 -5.24 3.94
CA ILE A 3 14.40 -5.38 4.76
C ILE A 3 13.33 -6.01 3.90
N ALA A 4 12.59 -6.93 4.49
CA ALA A 4 11.37 -7.49 3.93
C ALA A 4 10.31 -7.46 5.03
N ASP A 5 9.18 -6.84 4.73
CA ASP A 5 8.04 -6.72 5.64
C ASP A 5 6.79 -7.31 4.97
N TYR A 6 5.90 -7.87 5.78
CA TYR A 6 4.60 -8.32 5.31
C TYR A 6 3.52 -7.76 6.22
N HIS A 7 2.59 -7.01 5.62
CA HIS A 7 1.55 -6.27 6.31
C HIS A 7 0.17 -6.87 6.01
N LEU A 8 -0.70 -6.83 7.01
CA LEU A 8 -2.11 -7.22 6.90
C LEU A 8 -2.95 -6.03 7.37
N PHE A 9 -3.94 -5.63 6.58
CA PHE A 9 -4.72 -4.41 6.81
C PHE A 9 -6.20 -4.72 7.02
N TRP A 10 -6.74 -4.16 8.11
CA TRP A 10 -8.18 -4.16 8.39
C TRP A 10 -8.66 -2.73 8.67
N LEU A 11 -9.92 -2.48 8.33
CA LEU A 11 -10.65 -1.32 8.85
C LEU A 11 -10.86 -1.48 10.36
N ALA A 12 -10.98 -0.35 11.06
CA ALA A 12 -11.35 -0.36 12.48
C ALA A 12 -12.81 -0.79 12.69
N GLU A 13 -13.70 -0.32 11.82
CA GLU A 13 -15.12 -0.67 11.76
C GLU A 13 -15.49 -1.05 10.32
N ASN A 14 -16.48 -1.93 10.13
CA ASN A 14 -16.85 -2.42 8.79
C ASN A 14 -17.45 -1.31 7.90
N GLU A 15 -18.02 -0.27 8.52
CA GLU A 15 -18.67 0.85 7.84
C GLU A 15 -17.71 2.02 7.57
N ASP A 16 -16.44 1.87 7.92
CA ASP A 16 -15.45 2.94 7.83
C ASP A 16 -14.95 3.15 6.39
N PHE A 17 -14.34 4.31 6.13
CA PHE A 17 -13.56 4.49 4.92
C PHE A 17 -12.23 3.75 5.02
N TRP A 18 -11.70 3.33 3.88
CA TRP A 18 -10.28 3.02 3.81
C TRP A 18 -9.46 4.30 3.68
N TYR A 19 -8.47 4.49 4.55
CA TYR A 19 -7.64 5.70 4.63
C TYR A 19 -6.21 5.49 4.14
N ARG A 20 -5.64 6.55 3.56
CA ARG A 20 -4.22 6.67 3.21
C ARG A 20 -3.39 7.02 4.44
N ALA A 21 -2.06 6.96 4.32
CA ALA A 21 -1.13 7.37 5.38
C ALA A 21 -1.36 8.81 5.89
N ASN A 22 -1.88 9.70 5.04
CA ASN A 22 -2.24 11.07 5.43
C ASN A 22 -3.67 11.23 5.98
N GLN A 23 -4.34 10.13 6.33
CA GLN A 23 -5.72 10.08 6.85
C GLN A 23 -6.81 10.53 5.87
N ALA A 24 -6.49 10.76 4.60
CA ALA A 24 -7.50 11.01 3.57
C ALA A 24 -8.10 9.69 3.05
N PRO A 25 -9.41 9.64 2.76
CA PRO A 25 -10.02 8.45 2.18
C PRO A 25 -9.39 8.04 0.83
N VAL A 26 -9.33 6.74 0.57
CA VAL A 26 -8.76 6.14 -0.65
C VAL A 26 -9.83 6.05 -1.73
N GLY A 27 -9.48 6.44 -2.96
CA GLY A 27 -10.33 6.27 -4.15
C GLY A 27 -11.16 7.50 -4.51
N VAL A 28 -11.70 7.50 -5.73
CA VAL A 28 -12.65 8.51 -6.23
C VAL A 28 -13.77 7.77 -6.99
N PRO A 29 -14.97 7.60 -6.41
CA PRO A 29 -15.36 8.01 -5.05
C PRO A 29 -14.56 7.27 -3.96
N ALA A 30 -14.52 7.84 -2.76
CA ALA A 30 -13.86 7.24 -1.60
C ALA A 30 -14.46 5.87 -1.27
N ARG A 31 -13.59 4.89 -0.99
CA ARG A 31 -13.98 3.50 -0.73
C ARG A 31 -14.54 3.34 0.66
N ARG A 32 -15.80 2.91 0.70
CA ARG A 32 -16.59 2.65 1.90
C ARG A 32 -17.78 1.80 1.54
N ASP A 33 -18.14 0.89 2.43
CA ASP A 33 -19.43 0.22 2.41
C ASP A 33 -20.25 0.68 3.61
N VAL A 34 -21.29 1.49 3.37
CA VAL A 34 -22.15 2.01 4.44
C VAL A 34 -22.96 0.93 5.16
N THR A 35 -23.06 -0.27 4.57
CA THR A 35 -23.78 -1.42 5.16
C THR A 35 -22.87 -2.33 5.97
N GLY A 36 -21.53 -2.18 5.85
CA GLY A 36 -20.55 -3.07 6.45
C GLY A 36 -20.51 -4.49 5.85
N GLY A 37 -21.21 -4.74 4.74
CA GLY A 37 -21.33 -6.05 4.11
C GLY A 37 -20.07 -6.54 3.38
N SER A 38 -19.19 -5.63 2.99
CA SER A 38 -17.93 -5.92 2.27
C SER A 38 -16.81 -6.43 3.20
N GLY A 39 -17.07 -6.53 4.51
CA GLY A 39 -16.09 -6.91 5.53
C GLY A 39 -15.02 -5.83 5.78
N SER A 40 -14.13 -6.08 6.74
CA SER A 40 -13.07 -5.13 7.12
C SER A 40 -11.70 -5.45 6.52
N PHE A 41 -11.49 -6.62 5.91
CA PHE A 41 -10.17 -6.99 5.38
C PHE A 41 -9.88 -6.24 4.08
N VAL A 42 -8.98 -5.26 4.17
CA VAL A 42 -8.59 -4.40 3.06
C VAL A 42 -7.65 -5.13 2.12
N GLY A 43 -6.71 -5.90 2.67
CA GLY A 43 -5.71 -6.62 1.88
C GLY A 43 -4.43 -6.86 2.67
N SER A 44 -3.39 -7.24 1.93
CA SER A 44 -2.06 -7.50 2.48
C SER A 44 -1.00 -6.93 1.57
N GLU A 45 0.20 -6.67 2.07
CA GLU A 45 1.29 -6.08 1.29
C GLU A 45 2.62 -6.76 1.62
N LEU A 46 3.39 -7.06 0.58
CA LEU A 46 4.79 -7.45 0.69
C LEU A 46 5.67 -6.28 0.30
N ASP A 47 6.54 -5.85 1.20
CA ASP A 47 7.50 -4.77 0.98
C ASP A 47 8.93 -5.29 0.99
N LEU A 48 9.71 -4.89 -0.01
CA LEU A 48 11.14 -5.18 -0.13
C LEU A 48 11.92 -3.89 -0.25
N THR A 49 12.90 -3.67 0.63
CA THR A 49 13.80 -2.51 0.55
C THR A 49 15.25 -2.95 0.57
N VAL A 50 16.04 -2.48 -0.40
CA VAL A 50 17.48 -2.72 -0.51
C VAL A 50 18.22 -1.41 -0.54
N THR A 51 19.23 -1.26 0.31
CA THR A 51 20.16 -0.12 0.30
C THR A 51 21.59 -0.59 0.12
N TRP A 52 22.28 -0.01 -0.86
CA TRP A 52 23.66 -0.22 -1.20
C TRP A 52 24.47 1.09 -1.05
N THR A 53 25.61 1.02 -0.37
CA THR A 53 26.57 2.12 -0.29
C THR A 53 27.62 1.93 -1.38
N ALA A 54 27.48 2.68 -2.48
CA ALA A 54 28.37 2.58 -3.62
C ALA A 54 29.78 3.11 -3.31
N CYS A 55 29.85 4.22 -2.58
CA CYS A 55 31.09 4.79 -2.03
C CYS A 55 30.77 5.65 -0.81
N LYS A 56 31.79 6.25 -0.17
CA LYS A 56 31.61 7.09 1.03
C LYS A 56 30.69 8.31 0.82
N TYR A 57 30.45 8.71 -0.43
CA TYR A 57 29.63 9.86 -0.79
C TYR A 57 28.28 9.49 -1.40
N THR A 58 28.05 8.22 -1.74
CA THR A 58 26.89 7.80 -2.53
C THR A 58 26.23 6.56 -1.95
N LYS A 59 24.94 6.67 -1.65
CA LYS A 59 24.05 5.55 -1.33
C LYS A 59 22.95 5.46 -2.37
N VAL A 60 22.62 4.23 -2.76
CA VAL A 60 21.48 3.92 -3.63
C VAL A 60 20.54 3.03 -2.83
N GLN A 61 19.26 3.37 -2.81
CA GLN A 61 18.20 2.57 -2.25
C GLN A 61 17.17 2.28 -3.34
N GLY A 62 16.67 1.05 -3.37
CA GLY A 62 15.48 0.71 -4.14
C GLY A 62 14.48 0.00 -3.24
N GLY A 63 13.20 0.13 -3.58
CA GLY A 63 12.16 -0.63 -2.92
C GLY A 63 11.03 -1.00 -3.86
N TYR A 64 10.41 -2.14 -3.58
CA TYR A 64 9.29 -2.71 -4.32
C TYR A 64 8.23 -3.18 -3.32
N SER A 65 6.98 -2.85 -3.62
CA SER A 65 5.80 -3.23 -2.84
C SER A 65 4.79 -3.91 -3.75
N HIS A 66 4.20 -5.01 -3.29
CA HIS A 66 3.07 -5.65 -3.94
C HIS A 66 1.90 -5.76 -2.96
N PHE A 67 0.83 -5.03 -3.25
CA PHE A 67 -0.41 -5.02 -2.50
C PHE A 67 -1.38 -6.02 -3.11
N PHE A 68 -1.77 -7.02 -2.32
CA PHE A 68 -2.81 -7.98 -2.64
C PHE A 68 -4.17 -7.45 -2.19
N ALA A 69 -5.08 -7.22 -3.14
CA ALA A 69 -6.41 -6.70 -2.90
C ALA A 69 -7.29 -7.70 -2.13
N GLY A 70 -7.76 -7.30 -0.95
CA GLY A 70 -8.75 -8.05 -0.16
C GLY A 70 -10.18 -7.84 -0.66
N ASP A 71 -11.12 -8.55 -0.03
CA ASP A 71 -12.53 -8.54 -0.44
C ASP A 71 -13.15 -7.14 -0.32
N PHE A 72 -12.82 -6.37 0.74
CA PHE A 72 -13.29 -4.99 0.88
C PHE A 72 -12.91 -4.12 -0.32
N VAL A 73 -11.68 -4.24 -0.81
CA VAL A 73 -11.17 -3.48 -1.97
C VAL A 73 -11.91 -3.90 -3.23
N ARG A 74 -12.17 -5.19 -3.42
CA ARG A 74 -12.87 -5.73 -4.59
C ARG A 74 -14.34 -5.31 -4.63
N ASP A 75 -15.00 -5.36 -3.48
CA ASP A 75 -16.44 -5.10 -3.36
C ASP A 75 -16.75 -3.59 -3.38
N THR A 76 -15.90 -2.74 -2.81
CA THR A 76 -16.12 -1.28 -2.77
C THR A 76 -15.68 -0.53 -4.03
N THR A 77 -14.97 -1.19 -4.94
CA THR A 77 -14.54 -0.56 -6.22
C THR A 77 -15.71 -0.40 -7.20
N GLY A 78 -16.74 -1.25 -7.11
CA GLY A 78 -17.83 -1.29 -8.08
C GLY A 78 -17.32 -1.54 -9.51
N THR A 79 -17.75 -0.74 -10.47
CA THR A 79 -17.32 -0.81 -11.89
C THR A 79 -16.05 -0.02 -12.20
N ASN A 80 -15.42 0.60 -11.19
CA ASN A 80 -14.23 1.42 -11.40
C ASN A 80 -12.96 0.56 -11.51
N ASN A 81 -11.86 1.18 -11.96
CA ASN A 81 -10.54 0.54 -11.90
C ASN A 81 -10.01 0.51 -10.45
N GLY A 82 -9.25 -0.53 -10.11
CA GLY A 82 -8.57 -0.66 -8.82
C GLY A 82 -9.08 -1.78 -7.90
N LYS A 83 -9.81 -2.77 -8.43
CA LYS A 83 -10.18 -3.99 -7.68
C LYS A 83 -9.04 -5.02 -7.63
N ASP A 84 -8.06 -4.87 -8.52
CA ASP A 84 -6.94 -5.78 -8.68
C ASP A 84 -5.77 -5.37 -7.76
N ASP A 85 -4.78 -6.25 -7.68
CA ASP A 85 -3.53 -6.02 -6.94
C ASP A 85 -2.78 -4.79 -7.49
N ALA A 86 -1.89 -4.21 -6.67
CA ALA A 86 -1.13 -3.03 -7.04
C ALA A 86 0.36 -3.20 -6.77
N ASP A 87 1.19 -2.67 -7.67
CA ASP A 87 2.64 -2.68 -7.58
C ASP A 87 3.18 -1.26 -7.43
N PHE A 88 4.15 -1.07 -6.54
CA PHE A 88 4.91 0.17 -6.40
C PHE A 88 6.41 -0.11 -6.44
N LEU A 89 7.14 0.67 -7.22
CA LEU A 89 8.60 0.54 -7.38
C LEU A 89 9.24 1.91 -7.31
N TYR A 90 10.34 2.02 -6.56
CA TYR A 90 11.14 3.23 -6.52
C TYR A 90 12.64 2.95 -6.47
N VAL A 91 13.41 3.95 -6.92
CA VAL A 91 14.86 4.03 -6.73
C VAL A 91 15.21 5.44 -6.26
N GLN A 92 16.06 5.53 -5.24
CA GLN A 92 16.53 6.76 -4.64
C GLN A 92 18.05 6.75 -4.55
N THR A 93 18.68 7.89 -4.82
CA THR A 93 20.12 8.11 -4.60
C THR A 93 20.31 9.22 -3.58
N THR A 94 21.21 9.00 -2.62
CA THR A 94 21.63 10.00 -1.64
C THR A 94 23.10 10.33 -1.87
N LEU A 95 23.40 11.61 -2.05
CA LEU A 95 24.76 12.15 -2.16
C LEU A 95 25.12 12.92 -0.89
N SER A 96 26.33 12.73 -0.38
CA SER A 96 26.87 13.43 0.78
C SER A 96 28.16 14.13 0.38
N PHE A 97 28.26 15.43 0.66
CA PHE A 97 29.40 16.30 0.33
C PHE A 97 29.85 17.09 1.56
#